data_AF-A0AAD6VTJ7-F1
#
_entry.id   AF-A0AAD6VTJ7-F1
#
_cell.length_a   1.000
_cell.length_b   1.000
_cell.length_c   1.000
_cell.angle_alpha   90.00
_cell.angle_beta   90.00
_cell.angle_gamma   90.00
#
_symmetry.space_group_name_H-M   'P 1'
#
loop_
_entity.id
_entity.type
_entity.pdbx_description
1 polymer ?
#
loop_
_entity_poly.entity_id
_entity_poly.type
_entity_poly.pdbx_seq_one_letter_code
_entity_poly.pdbx_strand_id
1 'polypeptide(L)'
;MAYFNYLQDRQDRSSRFQVVGAEVEADSDDPFPNQVLRMKAAIKDALAYGHDEAQAKHDAWMETLQSRHNPLTLVHIQAIKVHYVSLVKLWSPDILANNYWRENVVKKHASLCMSFYARSAKGTGSRLHIKASTLLSFVNRLISQIVHFAHSADGNKVGMLLLCKGGLYDILQDETYTHKSLIICLLPSDLTRPVINELGLDRHQNEKLVFGDLELLLIIQTALTNSMSGSITIALLFFFTGVWPSSLGPTHAKYQDEGKYPKLCNVVIEQTGVLNFCTKLRITDLKGYFGAAGSQVVFNIGSSQMWSHVFLDFNLFFLAYLVEHGAIEGVSTMEELINGAQSNLRIKPEKGDEPLFCKTKLGGRGLDMSSPMMLKGLSEVTTAIAQAAGLLGGSTYCYHRNAANVVANIMGKDAAEMVLAHRRSGSLHHYQVQATNMELMVLMTGEQPDLILPMAQSTLDLQRMDSPAVSTILCAMYSSSSHRILQMQNAKTLAPASDGENLDLDEAEGLG
;
A
#
# COMPACT_ATOMS: atom_id res chain seq x y z
N MET A 1 -31.79 1.43 -21.71
CA MET A 1 -32.51 0.23 -21.21
C MET A 1 -31.69 -1.04 -21.39
N ALA A 2 -31.43 -1.55 -22.60
CA ALA A 2 -30.64 -2.79 -22.78
C ALA A 2 -29.20 -2.72 -22.23
N TYR A 3 -28.50 -1.59 -22.36
CA TYR A 3 -27.18 -1.38 -21.76
C TYR A 3 -27.24 -1.21 -20.23
N PHE A 4 -28.33 -0.64 -19.70
CA PHE A 4 -28.57 -0.54 -18.26
C PHE A 4 -28.85 -1.93 -17.67
N ASN A 5 -29.67 -2.75 -18.34
CA ASN A 5 -29.92 -4.14 -17.98
C ASN A 5 -28.65 -5.00 -18.12
N TYR A 6 -27.77 -4.72 -19.08
CA TYR A 6 -26.46 -5.36 -19.19
C TYR A 6 -25.53 -4.99 -18.03
N LEU A 7 -25.49 -3.71 -17.62
CA LEU A 7 -24.72 -3.26 -16.46
C LEU A 7 -25.29 -3.82 -15.15
N GLN A 8 -26.62 -3.95 -15.05
CA GLN A 8 -27.34 -4.46 -13.88
C GLN A 8 -27.25 -6.00 -13.77
N ASP A 9 -27.33 -6.75 -14.88
CA ASP A 9 -27.03 -8.19 -14.94
C ASP A 9 -25.54 -8.47 -14.63
N ARG A 10 -24.64 -7.55 -15.00
CA ARG A 10 -23.24 -7.60 -14.55
C ARG A 10 -23.09 -7.27 -13.06
N GLN A 11 -23.92 -6.39 -12.52
CA GLN A 11 -23.99 -6.03 -11.10
C GLN A 11 -24.48 -7.21 -10.25
N ASP A 12 -25.51 -7.92 -10.70
CA ASP A 12 -26.07 -9.10 -10.03
C ASP A 12 -25.13 -10.31 -10.12
N ARG A 13 -24.41 -10.50 -11.24
CA ARG A 13 -23.36 -11.53 -11.34
C ARG A 13 -22.09 -11.15 -10.56
N SER A 14 -21.83 -9.86 -10.36
CA SER A 14 -20.72 -9.37 -9.50
C SER A 14 -21.00 -9.47 -8.00
N SER A 15 -22.24 -9.76 -7.60
CA SER A 15 -22.52 -10.11 -6.19
C SER A 15 -21.85 -11.44 -5.76
N ARG A 16 -21.44 -12.28 -6.74
CA ARG A 16 -20.61 -13.49 -6.51
C ARG A 16 -19.14 -13.32 -6.93
N PHE A 17 -18.81 -12.23 -7.60
CA PHE A 17 -17.44 -11.83 -7.94
C PHE A 17 -17.34 -10.33 -7.76
N GLN A 18 -16.94 -9.88 -6.56
CA GLN A 18 -16.59 -8.50 -6.30
C GLN A 18 -15.61 -8.02 -7.37
N VAL A 19 -16.10 -7.27 -8.37
CA VAL A 19 -15.25 -6.43 -9.21
C VAL A 19 -14.84 -5.27 -8.31
N VAL A 20 -13.73 -5.51 -7.62
CA VAL A 20 -12.69 -4.57 -7.20
C VAL A 20 -13.08 -3.11 -7.39
N GLY A 21 -13.88 -2.60 -6.45
CA GLY A 21 -13.79 -1.21 -6.01
C GLY A 21 -12.57 -1.08 -5.11
N ALA A 22 -11.37 -1.35 -5.64
CA ALA A 22 -10.19 -0.80 -5.03
C ALA A 22 -10.17 0.66 -5.47
N GLU A 23 -10.34 1.60 -4.54
CA GLU A 23 -9.61 2.84 -4.70
C GLU A 23 -8.17 2.41 -4.99
N VAL A 24 -7.66 2.83 -6.14
CA VAL A 24 -6.22 3.08 -6.22
C VAL A 24 -6.03 4.15 -5.16
N GLU A 25 -5.61 3.75 -3.95
CA GLU A 25 -5.03 4.70 -3.01
C GLU A 25 -4.06 5.50 -3.87
N ALA A 26 -4.25 6.82 -3.94
CA ALA A 26 -3.28 7.68 -4.56
C ALA A 26 -1.99 7.48 -3.77
N ASP A 27 -1.15 6.58 -4.27
CA ASP A 27 0.15 6.25 -3.71
C ASP A 27 0.86 7.61 -3.53
N SER A 28 1.35 7.92 -2.33
CA SER A 28 2.08 9.20 -2.14
C SER A 28 3.33 9.28 -3.00
N ASP A 29 3.83 8.13 -3.46
CA ASP A 29 4.90 7.98 -4.45
C ASP A 29 4.41 7.31 -5.75
N ASP A 30 3.11 7.36 -6.02
CA ASP A 30 2.60 7.06 -7.35
C ASP A 30 3.39 8.01 -8.25
N PRO A 31 3.88 7.64 -9.44
CA PRO A 31 4.40 8.64 -10.36
C PRO A 31 3.36 9.74 -10.65
N PHE A 32 2.09 9.62 -10.25
CA PHE A 32 0.98 10.53 -10.57
C PHE A 32 1.04 11.96 -9.99
N PRO A 33 1.43 12.26 -8.73
CA PRO A 33 1.68 13.65 -8.32
C PRO A 33 2.82 14.27 -9.15
N ASN A 34 3.82 13.46 -9.51
CA ASN A 34 4.83 13.83 -10.49
C ASN A 34 4.26 13.93 -11.91
N GLN A 35 3.26 13.14 -12.32
CA GLN A 35 2.60 13.25 -13.63
C GLN A 35 1.80 14.55 -13.72
N VAL A 36 1.11 14.98 -12.65
CA VAL A 36 0.42 16.28 -12.63
C VAL A 36 1.43 17.40 -12.77
N LEU A 37 2.51 17.39 -11.97
CA LEU A 37 3.55 18.40 -12.05
C LEU A 37 4.27 18.39 -13.40
N ARG A 38 4.51 17.22 -13.99
CA ARG A 38 5.16 17.07 -15.29
C ARG A 38 4.24 17.35 -16.45
N MET A 39 2.94 17.06 -16.34
CA MET A 39 1.93 17.44 -17.34
C MET A 39 1.75 18.95 -17.30
N LYS A 40 1.70 19.57 -16.11
CA LYS A 40 1.76 21.02 -15.94
C LYS A 40 3.04 21.61 -16.52
N ALA A 41 4.19 20.95 -16.32
CA ALA A 41 5.45 21.36 -16.93
C ALA A 41 5.42 21.21 -18.46
N ALA A 42 4.88 20.12 -19.01
CA ALA A 42 4.73 19.91 -20.44
C ALA A 42 3.75 20.91 -21.07
N ILE A 43 2.67 21.26 -20.38
CA ILE A 43 1.73 22.32 -20.76
C ILE A 43 2.45 23.68 -20.74
N LYS A 44 3.23 23.96 -19.70
CA LYS A 44 4.03 25.19 -19.60
C LYS A 44 5.08 25.27 -20.72
N ASP A 45 5.74 24.16 -21.02
CA ASP A 45 6.69 24.03 -22.12
C ASP A 45 5.99 24.20 -23.47
N ALA A 46 4.78 23.66 -23.67
CA ALA A 46 3.99 23.85 -24.88
C ALA A 46 3.62 25.33 -25.11
N LEU A 47 3.32 26.05 -24.02
CA LEU A 47 3.06 27.48 -24.06
C LEU A 47 4.33 28.31 -24.35
N ALA A 48 5.50 27.84 -23.93
CA ALA A 48 6.77 28.55 -24.07
C ALA A 48 7.54 28.24 -25.36
N TYR A 49 7.56 26.98 -25.81
CA TYR A 49 8.44 26.46 -26.88
C TYR A 49 7.68 25.93 -28.10
N GLY A 50 6.35 25.77 -28.02
CA GLY A 50 5.50 25.32 -29.12
C GLY A 50 4.91 23.92 -28.92
N HIS A 51 3.78 23.66 -29.57
CA HIS A 51 2.96 22.44 -29.36
C HIS A 51 3.65 21.16 -29.81
N ASP A 52 4.35 21.20 -30.94
CA ASP A 52 4.96 20.01 -31.54
C ASP A 52 6.11 19.48 -30.68
N GLU A 53 6.94 20.37 -30.11
CA GLU A 53 8.03 19.99 -29.21
C GLU A 53 7.47 19.38 -27.91
N ALA A 54 6.43 19.97 -27.33
CA ALA A 54 5.80 19.45 -26.13
C ALA A 54 5.09 18.11 -26.37
N GLN A 55 4.43 17.94 -27.52
CA GLN A 55 3.84 16.67 -27.94
C GLN A 55 4.92 15.60 -28.12
N ALA A 56 6.06 15.92 -28.75
CA ALA A 56 7.17 14.98 -28.92
C ALA A 56 7.79 14.57 -27.57
N LYS A 57 8.00 15.52 -26.65
CA LYS A 57 8.46 15.22 -25.28
C LYS A 57 7.47 14.35 -24.53
N HIS A 58 6.17 14.62 -24.65
CA HIS A 58 5.13 13.80 -24.03
C HIS A 58 5.09 12.39 -24.63
N ASP A 59 5.17 12.24 -25.96
CA ASP A 59 5.15 10.94 -26.62
C ASP A 59 6.38 10.09 -26.24
N ALA A 60 7.58 10.69 -26.26
CA ALA A 60 8.81 10.03 -25.80
C ALA A 60 8.73 9.62 -24.31
N TRP A 61 8.12 10.46 -23.49
CA TRP A 61 7.87 10.16 -22.09
C TRP A 61 6.86 9.02 -21.92
N MET A 62 5.75 9.02 -22.68
CA MET A 62 4.75 7.97 -22.63
C MET A 62 5.31 6.63 -23.11
N GLU A 63 6.22 6.61 -24.08
CA GLU A 63 6.93 5.40 -24.50
C GLU A 63 7.84 4.86 -23.38
N THR A 64 8.57 5.76 -22.72
CA THR A 64 9.38 5.44 -21.53
C THR A 64 8.51 4.96 -20.36
N LEU A 65 7.30 5.50 -20.22
CA LEU A 65 6.35 5.08 -19.20
C LEU A 65 5.73 3.73 -19.54
N GLN A 66 5.23 3.52 -20.76
CA GLN A 66 4.60 2.27 -21.18
C GLN A 66 5.54 1.07 -21.02
N SER A 67 6.83 1.26 -21.30
CA SER A 67 7.86 0.23 -21.10
C SER A 67 8.14 -0.10 -19.63
N ARG A 68 7.80 0.80 -18.69
CA ARG A 68 8.05 0.64 -17.24
C ARG A 68 6.80 0.48 -16.39
N HIS A 69 5.62 0.67 -16.98
CA HIS A 69 4.38 0.72 -16.24
C HIS A 69 3.96 -0.65 -15.71
N ASN A 70 3.42 -0.62 -14.49
CA ASN A 70 2.64 -1.75 -14.00
C ASN A 70 1.50 -2.04 -15.00
N PRO A 71 1.30 -3.31 -15.44
CA PRO A 71 0.20 -3.71 -16.31
C PRO A 71 -1.16 -3.19 -15.84
N LEU A 72 -1.40 -3.15 -14.53
CA LEU A 72 -2.63 -2.63 -13.94
C LEU A 72 -2.84 -1.14 -14.26
N THR A 73 -1.78 -0.34 -14.26
CA THR A 73 -1.85 1.07 -14.63
C THR A 73 -2.26 1.23 -16.10
N LEU A 74 -1.76 0.36 -16.99
CA LEU A 74 -2.16 0.36 -18.40
C LEU A 74 -3.63 -0.04 -18.57
N VAL A 75 -4.11 -1.04 -17.82
CA VAL A 75 -5.53 -1.43 -17.78
C VAL A 75 -6.40 -0.25 -17.36
N HIS A 76 -6.01 0.49 -16.33
CA HIS A 76 -6.74 1.67 -15.86
C HIS A 76 -6.77 2.82 -16.88
N ILE A 77 -5.65 3.08 -17.55
CA ILE A 77 -5.56 4.06 -18.63
C ILE A 77 -6.52 3.68 -19.77
N GLN A 78 -6.50 2.41 -20.17
CA GLN A 78 -7.39 1.89 -21.22
C GLN A 78 -8.86 1.89 -20.81
N ALA A 79 -9.18 1.64 -19.54
CA ALA A 79 -10.55 1.70 -19.04
C ALA A 79 -11.16 3.09 -19.21
N ILE A 80 -10.40 4.15 -18.87
CA ILE A 80 -10.84 5.54 -19.05
C ILE A 80 -11.15 5.85 -20.52
N LYS A 81 -10.33 5.35 -21.46
CA LYS A 81 -10.59 5.47 -22.90
C LYS A 81 -11.92 4.84 -23.30
N VAL A 82 -12.15 3.59 -22.89
CA VAL A 82 -13.35 2.82 -23.24
C VAL A 82 -14.61 3.48 -22.67
N HIS A 83 -14.54 3.92 -21.42
CA HIS A 83 -15.64 4.62 -20.77
C HIS A 83 -15.95 5.96 -21.43
N TYR A 84 -14.94 6.79 -21.73
CA TYR A 84 -15.14 8.05 -22.46
C TYR A 84 -15.85 7.82 -23.79
N VAL A 85 -15.37 6.87 -24.61
CA VAL A 85 -15.99 6.50 -25.88
C VAL A 85 -17.43 6.04 -25.69
N SER A 86 -17.69 5.24 -24.66
CA SER A 86 -19.04 4.75 -24.35
C SER A 86 -20.00 5.88 -23.97
N LEU A 87 -19.51 6.88 -23.23
CA LEU A 87 -20.29 8.06 -22.85
C LEU A 87 -20.58 8.98 -24.04
N VAL A 88 -19.59 9.20 -24.91
CA VAL A 88 -19.82 9.97 -26.15
C VAL A 88 -20.86 9.28 -27.02
N LYS A 89 -20.76 7.95 -27.19
CA LYS A 89 -21.75 7.16 -27.93
C LYS A 89 -23.15 7.24 -27.31
N LEU A 90 -23.23 7.27 -25.98
CA LEU A 90 -24.50 7.36 -25.27
C LEU A 90 -25.15 8.75 -25.41
N TRP A 91 -24.37 9.82 -25.31
CA TRP A 91 -24.88 11.21 -25.35
C TRP A 91 -25.04 11.76 -26.76
N SER A 92 -24.29 11.24 -27.72
CA SER A 92 -24.26 11.69 -29.11
C SER A 92 -24.17 10.47 -30.05
N PRO A 93 -25.25 9.66 -30.17
CA PRO A 93 -25.23 8.41 -30.93
C PRO A 93 -24.95 8.60 -32.43
N ASP A 94 -25.22 9.79 -32.97
CA ASP A 94 -24.98 10.13 -34.37
C ASP A 94 -23.49 10.32 -34.72
N ILE A 95 -22.63 10.43 -33.70
CA ILE A 95 -21.18 10.55 -33.92
C ILE A 95 -20.62 9.18 -34.30
N LEU A 96 -20.03 9.10 -35.49
CA LEU A 96 -19.31 7.92 -35.96
C LEU A 96 -18.12 7.58 -35.05
N ALA A 97 -17.81 6.29 -34.89
CA ALA A 97 -16.79 5.84 -33.95
C ALA A 97 -15.41 6.46 -34.14
N ASN A 98 -15.02 6.71 -35.39
CA ASN A 98 -13.74 7.31 -35.76
C ASN A 98 -13.66 8.79 -35.32
N ASN A 99 -14.79 9.41 -34.99
CA ASN A 99 -14.90 10.82 -34.66
C ASN A 99 -14.99 11.10 -33.16
N TYR A 100 -15.01 10.08 -32.29
CA TYR A 100 -15.15 10.28 -30.83
C TYR A 100 -14.01 11.11 -30.20
N TRP A 101 -12.85 11.10 -30.85
CA TRP A 101 -11.69 11.88 -30.44
C TRP A 101 -11.43 13.10 -31.34
N ARG A 102 -12.41 13.50 -32.17
CA ARG A 102 -12.29 14.78 -32.90
C ARG A 102 -12.33 15.95 -31.93
N GLU A 103 -11.59 17.00 -32.27
CA GLU A 103 -11.41 18.21 -31.46
C GLU A 103 -12.71 18.74 -30.84
N ASN A 104 -13.73 18.96 -31.68
CA ASN A 104 -15.03 19.49 -31.27
C ASN A 104 -15.81 18.54 -30.35
N VAL A 105 -15.67 17.22 -30.56
CA VAL A 105 -16.31 16.19 -29.73
C VAL A 105 -15.65 16.15 -28.36
N VAL A 106 -14.32 16.17 -28.31
CA VAL A 106 -13.54 16.18 -27.06
C VAL A 106 -13.85 17.42 -26.24
N LYS A 107 -13.82 18.63 -26.84
CA LYS A 107 -14.19 19.88 -26.14
C LYS A 107 -15.59 19.82 -25.54
N LYS A 108 -16.56 19.21 -26.24
CA LYS A 108 -17.95 19.12 -25.80
C LYS A 108 -18.16 18.10 -24.67
N HIS A 109 -17.47 16.96 -24.71
CA HIS A 109 -17.82 15.80 -23.88
C HIS A 109 -16.83 15.46 -22.76
N ALA A 110 -15.58 15.90 -22.82
CA ALA A 110 -14.57 15.55 -21.82
C ALA A 110 -14.97 15.97 -20.40
N SER A 111 -15.52 17.18 -20.27
CA SER A 111 -15.94 17.77 -19.00
C SER A 111 -17.19 17.06 -18.42
N LEU A 112 -18.19 16.82 -19.28
CA LEU A 112 -19.36 16.00 -18.95
C LEU A 112 -18.99 14.61 -18.46
N CYS A 113 -17.93 13.99 -19.01
CA CYS A 113 -17.45 12.70 -18.55
C CYS A 113 -16.97 12.74 -17.09
N MET A 114 -16.25 13.78 -16.67
CA MET A 114 -15.79 13.91 -15.28
C MET A 114 -16.96 14.06 -14.32
N SER A 115 -17.92 14.91 -14.69
CA SER A 115 -19.19 15.07 -13.97
C SER A 115 -19.96 13.76 -13.84
N PHE A 116 -19.98 12.94 -14.90
CA PHE A 116 -20.60 11.62 -14.87
C PHE A 116 -19.87 10.69 -13.90
N TYR A 117 -18.54 10.57 -13.98
CA TYR A 117 -17.77 9.69 -13.09
C TYR A 117 -17.95 10.04 -11.63
N ALA A 118 -17.89 11.33 -11.28
CA ALA A 118 -18.06 11.77 -9.91
C ALA A 118 -19.42 11.34 -9.32
N ARG A 119 -20.48 11.36 -10.15
CA ARG A 119 -21.83 10.95 -9.74
C ARG A 119 -22.05 9.44 -9.77
N SER A 120 -21.43 8.74 -10.72
CA SER A 120 -21.67 7.31 -10.94
C SER A 120 -20.72 6.38 -10.19
N ALA A 121 -19.51 6.84 -9.89
CA ALA A 121 -18.50 6.03 -9.23
C ALA A 121 -18.80 5.95 -7.73
N LYS A 122 -18.86 4.72 -7.21
CA LYS A 122 -19.03 4.48 -5.77
C LYS A 122 -17.70 4.64 -5.05
N GLY A 123 -17.75 5.24 -3.86
CA GLY A 123 -16.61 5.28 -2.95
C GLY A 123 -16.31 3.89 -2.36
N THR A 124 -15.17 3.79 -1.68
CA THR A 124 -14.80 2.62 -0.90
C THR A 124 -15.53 2.57 0.45
N GLY A 125 -15.71 1.35 0.97
CA GLY A 125 -16.38 1.12 2.24
C GLY A 125 -17.85 1.52 2.20
N SER A 126 -18.29 2.32 3.17
CA SER A 126 -19.66 2.83 3.28
C SER A 126 -19.91 4.15 2.55
N ARG A 127 -18.91 4.69 1.82
CA ARG A 127 -19.03 6.00 1.15
C ARG A 127 -19.89 5.92 -0.11
N LEU A 128 -20.84 6.84 -0.22
CA LEU A 128 -21.71 6.96 -1.39
C LEU A 128 -20.94 7.38 -2.65
N HIS A 129 -19.98 8.30 -2.51
CA HIS A 129 -19.20 8.88 -3.60
C HIS A 129 -17.69 8.63 -3.42
N ILE A 130 -16.97 8.67 -4.55
CA ILE A 130 -15.49 8.65 -4.56
C ILE A 130 -14.91 9.91 -3.90
N LYS A 131 -13.66 9.83 -3.45
CA LYS A 131 -12.91 11.02 -3.01
C LYS A 131 -12.53 11.95 -4.15
N ALA A 132 -12.25 13.21 -3.81
CA ALA A 132 -11.72 14.20 -4.74
C ALA A 132 -10.38 13.75 -5.38
N SER A 133 -9.50 13.09 -4.61
CA SER A 133 -8.23 12.56 -5.10
C SER A 133 -8.41 11.49 -6.18
N THR A 134 -9.41 10.62 -6.03
CA THR A 134 -9.75 9.59 -7.02
C THR A 134 -10.28 10.22 -8.30
N LEU A 135 -11.15 11.22 -8.19
CA LEU A 135 -11.64 11.99 -9.34
C LEU A 135 -10.48 12.67 -10.10
N LEU A 136 -9.53 13.29 -9.37
CA LEU A 136 -8.33 13.88 -9.96
C LEU A 136 -7.47 12.84 -10.71
N SER A 137 -7.36 11.61 -10.19
CA SER A 137 -6.69 10.52 -10.90
C SER A 137 -7.39 10.19 -12.23
N PHE A 138 -8.73 10.19 -12.28
CA PHE A 138 -9.48 9.99 -13.52
C PHE A 138 -9.24 11.13 -14.52
N VAL A 139 -9.21 12.38 -14.06
CA VAL A 139 -8.89 13.55 -14.90
C VAL A 139 -7.52 13.40 -15.54
N ASN A 140 -6.50 13.07 -14.74
CA ASN A 140 -5.14 12.90 -15.25
C ASN A 140 -5.04 11.81 -16.31
N ARG A 141 -5.74 10.69 -16.10
CA ARG A 141 -5.83 9.60 -17.08
C ARG A 141 -6.56 10.07 -18.35
N LEU A 142 -7.66 10.82 -18.22
CA LEU A 142 -8.38 11.35 -19.39
C LEU A 142 -7.52 12.35 -20.17
N ILE A 143 -6.81 13.26 -19.48
CA ILE A 143 -5.88 14.20 -20.12
C ILE A 143 -4.85 13.44 -20.95
N SER A 144 -4.24 12.39 -20.39
CA SER A 144 -3.32 11.52 -21.13
C SER A 144 -3.96 10.91 -22.37
N GLN A 145 -5.24 10.49 -22.30
CA GLN A 145 -5.96 10.00 -23.48
C GLN A 145 -6.24 11.09 -24.51
N ILE A 146 -6.58 12.31 -24.08
CA ILE A 146 -6.79 13.46 -24.97
C ILE A 146 -5.52 13.78 -25.73
N VAL A 147 -4.37 13.86 -25.03
CA VAL A 147 -3.07 14.11 -25.68
C VAL A 147 -2.78 13.08 -26.77
N HIS A 148 -3.12 11.81 -26.52
CA HIS A 148 -2.74 10.72 -27.41
C HIS A 148 -3.71 10.51 -28.59
N PHE A 149 -5.02 10.64 -28.35
CA PHE A 149 -6.04 10.25 -29.33
C PHE A 149 -6.73 11.43 -30.01
N ALA A 150 -6.67 12.65 -29.45
CA ALA A 150 -7.40 13.77 -30.01
C ALA A 150 -6.80 14.28 -31.32
N HIS A 151 -7.66 14.46 -32.34
CA HIS A 151 -7.24 14.84 -33.68
C HIS A 151 -8.18 15.89 -34.33
N SER A 152 -7.64 16.66 -35.27
CA SER A 152 -8.39 17.65 -36.06
C SER A 152 -9.26 16.95 -37.13
N ALA A 153 -10.08 17.73 -37.86
CA ALA A 153 -10.83 17.21 -39.00
C ALA A 153 -9.92 16.62 -40.10
N ASP A 154 -8.71 17.16 -40.23
CA ASP A 154 -7.67 16.72 -41.18
C ASP A 154 -6.84 15.53 -40.68
N GLY A 155 -7.11 15.04 -39.46
CA GLY A 155 -6.41 13.90 -38.86
C GLY A 155 -5.12 14.25 -38.12
N ASN A 156 -4.74 15.52 -38.02
CA ASN A 156 -3.56 15.95 -37.26
C ASN A 156 -3.80 15.79 -35.75
N LYS A 157 -2.79 15.35 -35.00
CA LYS A 157 -2.87 15.30 -33.53
C LYS A 157 -3.02 16.73 -32.97
N VAL A 158 -4.03 16.95 -32.15
CA VAL A 158 -4.32 18.28 -31.54
C VAL A 158 -4.52 18.21 -30.03
N GLY A 159 -4.22 17.08 -29.39
CA GLY A 159 -4.46 16.89 -27.95
C GLY A 159 -3.77 17.93 -27.06
N MET A 160 -2.48 18.21 -27.26
CA MET A 160 -1.79 19.27 -26.52
C MET A 160 -2.33 20.67 -26.86
N LEU A 161 -2.61 20.93 -28.14
CA LEU A 161 -3.19 22.21 -28.59
C LEU A 161 -4.54 22.49 -27.90
N LEU A 162 -5.39 21.47 -27.81
CA LEU A 162 -6.68 21.50 -27.12
C LEU A 162 -6.55 21.86 -25.65
N LEU A 163 -5.64 21.18 -24.96
CA LEU A 163 -5.43 21.36 -23.52
C LEU A 163 -4.87 22.76 -23.22
N CYS A 164 -3.87 23.20 -23.99
CA CYS A 164 -3.16 24.46 -23.72
C CYS A 164 -3.85 25.70 -24.32
N LYS A 165 -4.09 25.72 -25.63
CA LYS A 165 -4.67 26.89 -26.32
C LYS A 165 -6.20 26.85 -26.36
N GLY A 166 -6.78 25.66 -26.38
CA GLY A 166 -8.23 25.47 -26.36
C GLY A 166 -8.86 25.68 -24.97
N GLY A 167 -8.06 25.94 -23.94
CA GLY A 167 -8.51 26.12 -22.55
C GLY A 167 -9.09 24.85 -21.93
N LEU A 168 -8.99 23.68 -22.57
CA LEU A 168 -9.62 22.46 -22.09
C LEU A 168 -8.99 21.96 -20.79
N TYR A 169 -7.69 22.18 -20.60
CA TYR A 169 -7.04 21.84 -19.34
C TYR A 169 -7.61 22.65 -18.17
N ASP A 170 -7.81 23.96 -18.36
CA ASP A 170 -8.41 24.83 -17.35
C ASP A 170 -9.86 24.43 -17.07
N ILE A 171 -10.65 24.09 -18.10
CA ILE A 171 -12.03 23.59 -17.93
C ILE A 171 -12.05 22.29 -17.10
N LEU A 172 -11.18 21.32 -17.43
CA LEU A 172 -11.12 20.04 -16.72
C LEU A 172 -10.58 20.22 -15.29
N GLN A 173 -9.61 21.11 -15.10
CA GLN A 173 -9.09 21.42 -13.78
C GLN A 173 -10.15 22.16 -12.95
N ASP A 174 -10.83 23.16 -13.49
CA ASP A 174 -11.88 23.91 -12.81
C ASP A 174 -13.09 23.05 -12.42
N GLU A 175 -13.48 22.09 -13.26
CA GLU A 175 -14.51 21.11 -12.88
C GLU A 175 -14.08 20.19 -11.72
N THR A 176 -12.78 20.09 -11.44
CA THR A 176 -12.21 19.15 -10.47
C THR A 176 -11.44 19.80 -9.32
N TYR A 177 -11.18 21.10 -9.35
CA TYR A 177 -10.44 21.84 -8.33
C TYR A 177 -11.32 22.95 -7.76
N THR A 178 -11.65 22.83 -6.47
CA THR A 178 -11.91 24.00 -5.62
C THR A 178 -11.26 23.77 -4.25
N HIS A 179 -9.95 23.50 -4.22
CA HIS A 179 -9.17 23.57 -2.99
C HIS A 179 -8.40 24.89 -2.93
N LYS A 180 -8.99 25.85 -2.22
CA LYS A 180 -8.32 27.02 -1.67
C LYS A 180 -7.30 26.51 -0.65
N SER A 181 -6.05 26.32 -1.08
CA SER A 181 -4.83 26.45 -0.27
C SER A 181 -3.66 26.50 -1.24
N LEU A 182 -3.08 27.70 -1.32
CA LEU A 182 -1.96 28.13 -2.17
C LEU A 182 -2.26 28.30 -3.68
N ILE A 183 -2.26 29.58 -4.06
CA ILE A 183 -2.16 30.16 -5.41
C ILE A 183 -3.49 30.20 -6.20
N ILE A 184 -4.19 31.33 -6.09
CA ILE A 184 -4.58 32.23 -7.20
C ILE A 184 -5.42 33.38 -6.61
N CYS A 185 -4.77 34.53 -6.47
CA CYS A 185 -5.42 35.81 -6.69
C CYS A 185 -5.66 35.94 -8.20
N LEU A 186 -6.79 36.57 -8.57
CA LEU A 186 -7.14 37.06 -9.92
C LEU A 186 -7.76 36.02 -10.88
N LEU A 187 -9.07 35.78 -10.75
CA LEU A 187 -10.04 35.77 -11.86
C LEU A 187 -11.48 35.76 -11.28
N PRO A 188 -12.47 36.42 -11.92
CA PRO A 188 -13.82 36.56 -11.36
C PRO A 188 -14.56 35.22 -11.31
N SER A 189 -15.04 34.90 -10.12
CA SER A 189 -16.03 33.87 -9.81
C SER A 189 -17.32 34.10 -10.60
N ASP A 190 -17.83 33.07 -11.28
CA ASP A 190 -19.28 32.74 -11.31
C ASP A 190 -19.68 31.49 -12.14
N LEU A 191 -18.75 30.69 -12.70
CA LEU A 191 -19.16 29.53 -13.52
C LEU A 191 -18.55 28.15 -13.22
N THR A 192 -17.67 27.99 -12.22
CA THR A 192 -17.00 26.69 -11.97
C THR A 192 -16.85 26.34 -10.49
N ARG A 193 -17.98 26.26 -9.78
CA ARG A 193 -18.11 25.75 -8.39
C ARG A 193 -18.70 24.32 -8.19
N PRO A 194 -19.28 23.56 -9.17
CA PRO A 194 -20.28 22.53 -8.84
C PRO A 194 -19.72 21.19 -8.31
N VAL A 195 -19.08 20.30 -9.07
CA VAL A 195 -19.12 18.85 -8.74
C VAL A 195 -18.58 18.44 -7.35
N ILE A 196 -17.39 18.88 -6.95
CA ILE A 196 -16.85 18.52 -5.62
C ILE A 196 -17.67 19.14 -4.48
N ASN A 197 -18.09 20.41 -4.62
CA ASN A 197 -18.88 21.09 -3.59
C ASN A 197 -20.34 20.57 -3.57
N GLU A 198 -20.92 20.36 -4.75
CA GLU A 198 -22.27 19.85 -5.00
C GLU A 198 -22.43 18.44 -4.44
N LEU A 199 -21.47 17.56 -4.70
CA LEU A 199 -21.49 16.19 -4.18
C LEU A 199 -20.85 16.06 -2.79
N GLY A 200 -20.32 17.15 -2.24
CA GLY A 200 -19.61 17.14 -0.96
C GLY A 200 -18.46 16.14 -0.92
N LEU A 201 -17.70 15.98 -2.02
CA LEU A 201 -16.65 14.97 -2.08
C LEU A 201 -15.57 15.27 -1.04
N ASP A 202 -15.22 14.24 -0.28
CA ASP A 202 -14.16 14.34 0.72
C ASP A 202 -12.81 14.68 0.05
N ARG A 203 -12.23 15.78 0.53
CA ARG A 203 -10.96 16.35 0.05
C ARG A 203 -9.79 15.94 0.94
N HIS A 204 -10.08 15.47 2.14
CA HIS A 204 -9.06 15.10 3.09
C HIS A 204 -8.50 13.74 2.71
N GLN A 205 -7.18 13.64 2.75
CA GLN A 205 -6.54 12.32 2.70
C GLN A 205 -6.99 11.54 3.93
N ASN A 206 -7.25 10.24 3.75
CA ASN A 206 -7.43 9.39 4.94
C ASN A 206 -6.15 9.48 5.76
N GLU A 207 -6.31 9.49 7.08
CA GLU A 207 -5.19 9.31 7.97
C GLU A 207 -4.48 8.01 7.62
N LYS A 208 -3.17 8.09 7.42
CA LYS A 208 -2.36 6.95 7.05
C LYS A 208 -1.99 6.20 8.30
N LEU A 209 -2.50 4.99 8.43
CA LEU A 209 -2.08 4.09 9.49
C LEU A 209 -0.60 3.75 9.35
N VAL A 210 0.08 3.73 10.50
CA VAL A 210 1.47 3.37 10.70
C VAL A 210 1.49 2.31 11.79
N PHE A 211 2.11 1.16 11.53
CA PHE A 211 2.22 0.08 12.51
C PHE A 211 3.67 -0.05 12.94
N GLY A 212 3.91 0.20 14.23
CA GLY A 212 5.19 0.05 14.90
C GLY A 212 5.37 -1.33 15.51
N ASP A 213 6.27 -1.41 16.47
CA ASP A 213 6.58 -2.61 17.24
C ASP A 213 5.40 -3.08 18.09
N LEU A 214 4.65 -2.16 18.72
CA LEU A 214 3.50 -2.49 19.56
C LEU A 214 2.35 -3.13 18.76
N GLU A 215 1.99 -2.58 17.60
CA GLU A 215 0.97 -3.20 16.72
C GLU A 215 1.44 -4.57 16.23
N LEU A 216 2.73 -4.68 15.88
CA LEU A 216 3.31 -5.92 15.42
C LEU A 216 3.28 -7.00 16.51
N LEU A 217 3.58 -6.66 17.77
CA LEU A 217 3.49 -7.59 18.90
C LEU A 217 2.06 -8.12 19.10
N LEU A 218 1.04 -7.25 19.04
CA LEU A 218 -0.36 -7.67 19.10
C LEU A 218 -0.73 -8.61 17.95
N ILE A 219 -0.25 -8.30 16.75
CA ILE A 219 -0.44 -9.13 15.56
C ILE A 219 0.23 -10.49 15.72
N ILE A 220 1.48 -10.55 16.21
CA ILE A 220 2.22 -11.80 16.46
C ILE A 220 1.50 -12.65 17.50
N GLN A 221 1.08 -12.06 18.62
CA GLN A 221 0.36 -12.77 19.68
C GLN A 221 -0.95 -13.38 19.13
N THR A 222 -1.70 -12.60 18.34
CA THR A 222 -2.93 -13.06 17.71
C THR A 222 -2.65 -14.16 16.68
N ALA A 223 -1.59 -14.03 15.90
CA ALA A 223 -1.16 -15.01 14.92
C ALA A 223 -0.78 -16.35 15.53
N LEU A 224 -0.03 -16.31 16.63
CA LEU A 224 0.35 -17.50 17.39
C LEU A 224 -0.88 -18.21 17.93
N THR A 225 -1.84 -17.45 18.47
CA THR A 225 -3.13 -18.00 18.95
C THR A 225 -3.92 -18.66 17.83
N ASN A 226 -3.84 -18.13 16.61
CA ASN A 226 -4.54 -18.64 15.43
C ASN A 226 -3.70 -19.62 14.58
N SER A 227 -2.49 -19.99 15.02
CA SER A 227 -1.56 -20.87 14.28
C SER A 227 -1.23 -20.37 12.86
N MET A 228 -1.04 -19.07 12.68
CA MET A 228 -0.79 -18.43 11.37
C MET A 228 0.70 -18.06 11.19
N SER A 229 1.63 -19.02 11.29
CA SER A 229 3.09 -18.82 11.23
C SER A 229 3.55 -17.93 10.06
N GLY A 230 3.13 -18.24 8.83
CA GLY A 230 3.55 -17.48 7.64
C GLY A 230 3.13 -16.00 7.63
N SER A 231 2.02 -15.66 8.31
CA SER A 231 1.57 -14.26 8.42
C SER A 231 2.50 -13.42 9.31
N ILE A 232 3.09 -14.04 10.34
CA ILE A 232 4.07 -13.42 11.23
C ILE A 232 5.31 -13.07 10.44
N THR A 233 5.84 -14.03 9.67
CA THR A 233 7.00 -13.84 8.81
C THR A 233 6.81 -12.71 7.81
N ILE A 234 5.63 -12.64 7.16
CA ILE A 234 5.29 -11.56 6.22
C ILE A 234 5.29 -10.20 6.96
N ALA A 235 4.61 -10.11 8.09
CA ALA A 235 4.52 -8.87 8.87
C ALA A 235 5.90 -8.38 9.35
N LEU A 236 6.72 -9.28 9.90
CA LEU A 236 8.09 -8.99 10.33
C LEU A 236 8.96 -8.54 9.17
N LEU A 237 8.89 -9.22 8.02
CA LEU A 237 9.68 -8.83 6.86
C LEU A 237 9.34 -7.41 6.42
N PHE A 238 8.05 -7.07 6.33
CA PHE A 238 7.61 -5.71 5.99
C PHE A 238 8.03 -4.68 7.04
N PHE A 239 7.94 -5.03 8.32
CA PHE A 239 8.37 -4.18 9.41
C PHE A 239 9.86 -3.83 9.30
N PHE A 240 10.74 -4.81 9.10
CA PHE A 240 12.18 -4.57 9.05
C PHE A 240 12.66 -3.95 7.74
N THR A 241 12.16 -4.43 6.61
CA THR A 241 12.70 -3.99 5.31
C THR A 241 12.02 -2.74 4.79
N GLY A 242 10.79 -2.47 5.22
CA GLY A 242 9.96 -1.43 4.62
C GLY A 242 9.80 -1.60 3.11
N VAL A 243 10.05 -2.78 2.54
CA VAL A 243 10.02 -2.93 1.09
C VAL A 243 8.61 -2.71 0.55
N TRP A 244 8.52 -2.20 -0.67
CA TRP A 244 7.23 -2.07 -1.34
C TRP A 244 6.53 -3.43 -1.45
N PRO A 245 5.24 -3.52 -1.10
CA PRO A 245 4.52 -4.79 -1.17
C PRO A 245 4.54 -5.45 -2.55
N SER A 246 4.47 -4.64 -3.62
CA SER A 246 4.54 -5.13 -5.00
C SER A 246 5.90 -5.69 -5.42
N SER A 247 6.94 -5.52 -4.59
CA SER A 247 8.26 -6.12 -4.80
C SER A 247 8.39 -7.50 -4.13
N LEU A 248 7.48 -7.83 -3.20
CA LEU A 248 7.44 -9.14 -2.52
C LEU A 248 6.40 -10.10 -3.11
N GLY A 249 5.37 -9.58 -3.76
CA GLY A 249 4.36 -10.38 -4.43
C GLY A 249 3.91 -9.76 -5.75
N PRO A 250 3.60 -10.57 -6.77
CA PRO A 250 3.16 -10.07 -8.06
C PRO A 250 1.83 -9.33 -7.93
N THR A 251 1.72 -8.22 -8.65
CA THR A 251 0.49 -7.39 -8.67
C THR A 251 -0.49 -7.79 -9.78
N HIS A 252 -0.01 -8.59 -10.74
CA HIS A 252 -0.76 -8.99 -11.93
C HIS A 252 -0.27 -10.37 -12.40
N ALA A 253 -1.15 -11.16 -13.04
CA ALA A 253 -0.83 -12.51 -13.53
C ALA A 253 0.42 -12.53 -14.42
N LYS A 254 0.53 -11.57 -15.35
CA LYS A 254 1.75 -11.37 -16.17
C LYS A 254 3.06 -11.32 -15.35
N TYR A 255 3.07 -10.66 -14.18
CA TYR A 255 4.27 -10.59 -13.34
C TYR A 255 4.55 -11.90 -12.61
N GLN A 256 3.50 -12.65 -12.27
CA GLN A 256 3.63 -14.00 -11.77
C GLN A 256 4.24 -14.91 -12.86
N ASP A 257 3.73 -14.85 -14.09
CA ASP A 257 4.23 -15.65 -15.22
C ASP A 257 5.69 -15.31 -15.56
N GLU A 258 6.07 -14.04 -15.41
CA GLU A 258 7.45 -13.54 -15.60
C GLU A 258 8.38 -13.85 -14.41
N GLY A 259 7.88 -14.45 -13.32
CA GLY A 259 8.69 -14.76 -12.14
C GLY A 259 9.14 -13.54 -11.34
N LYS A 260 8.42 -12.40 -11.43
CA LYS A 260 8.76 -11.12 -10.77
C LYS A 260 8.33 -11.10 -9.31
N TYR A 261 9.02 -11.88 -8.49
CA TYR A 261 8.86 -11.97 -7.05
C TYR A 261 10.08 -12.66 -6.43
N PRO A 262 10.35 -12.48 -5.13
CA PRO A 262 11.48 -13.14 -4.47
C PRO A 262 11.28 -14.66 -4.46
N LYS A 263 12.37 -15.37 -4.71
CA LYS A 263 12.46 -16.84 -4.67
C LYS A 263 13.29 -17.29 -3.47
N LEU A 264 13.19 -18.58 -3.12
CA LEU A 264 13.99 -19.15 -2.05
C LEU A 264 15.50 -19.00 -2.30
N CYS A 265 15.98 -19.10 -3.54
CA CYS A 265 17.39 -18.89 -3.88
C CYS A 265 17.91 -17.47 -3.61
N ASN A 266 17.03 -16.51 -3.33
CA ASN A 266 17.41 -15.14 -2.98
C ASN A 266 17.71 -14.96 -1.49
N VAL A 267 17.59 -16.03 -0.70
CA VAL A 267 17.81 -16.05 0.74
C VAL A 267 19.14 -16.73 1.04
N VAL A 268 19.95 -16.09 1.88
CA VAL A 268 21.15 -16.68 2.48
C VAL A 268 21.05 -16.52 3.98
N ILE A 269 21.25 -17.60 4.73
CA ILE A 269 21.16 -17.58 6.19
C ILE A 269 22.46 -18.11 6.78
N GLU A 270 23.05 -17.28 7.64
CA GLU A 270 24.30 -17.56 8.34
C GLU A 270 24.00 -17.69 9.83
N GLN A 271 24.44 -18.78 10.46
CA GLN A 271 24.40 -18.93 11.90
C GLN A 271 25.63 -18.24 12.51
N THR A 272 25.41 -17.17 13.26
CA THR A 272 26.46 -16.35 13.87
C THR A 272 26.73 -16.76 15.33
N GLY A 273 25.83 -17.54 15.94
CA GLY A 273 25.97 -18.07 17.29
C GLY A 273 24.88 -19.10 17.63
N VAL A 274 24.83 -19.52 18.89
CA VAL A 274 23.77 -20.42 19.38
C VAL A 274 22.43 -19.69 19.29
N LEU A 275 21.53 -20.21 18.45
CA LEU A 275 20.23 -19.58 18.15
C LEU A 275 20.32 -18.12 17.69
N ASN A 276 21.44 -17.74 17.09
CA ASN A 276 21.66 -16.40 16.55
C ASN A 276 21.96 -16.53 15.05
N PHE A 277 21.14 -15.86 14.25
CA PHE A 277 21.16 -16.00 12.81
C PHE A 277 21.18 -14.64 12.15
N CYS A 278 21.68 -14.62 10.91
CA CYS A 278 21.66 -13.46 10.05
C CYS A 278 21.11 -13.86 8.70
N THR A 279 19.95 -13.30 8.34
CA THR A 279 19.34 -13.49 7.02
C THR A 279 19.72 -12.35 6.09
N LYS A 280 20.31 -12.71 4.95
CA LYS A 280 20.50 -11.82 3.81
C LYS A 280 19.42 -12.12 2.78
N LEU A 281 18.51 -11.16 2.58
CA LEU A 281 17.45 -11.25 1.58
C LEU A 281 17.76 -10.35 0.39
N ARG A 282 17.93 -10.94 -0.79
CA ARG A 282 18.09 -10.20 -2.05
C ARG A 282 16.74 -10.00 -2.73
N ILE A 283 16.42 -8.77 -3.12
CA ILE A 283 15.23 -8.45 -3.91
C ILE A 283 15.68 -7.80 -5.21
N THR A 284 15.40 -8.48 -6.33
CA THR A 284 15.78 -8.05 -7.69
C THR A 284 14.68 -7.30 -8.42
N ASP A 285 13.43 -7.56 -8.07
CA ASP A 285 12.24 -7.06 -8.77
C ASP A 285 11.56 -5.95 -7.99
N LEU A 286 12.24 -4.80 -7.92
CA LEU A 286 11.75 -3.63 -7.19
C LEU A 286 10.68 -2.87 -8.00
N LYS A 287 9.63 -2.43 -7.30
CA LYS A 287 8.60 -1.55 -7.88
C LYS A 287 9.23 -0.34 -8.57
N GLY A 288 8.81 -0.10 -9.82
CA GLY A 288 9.26 1.05 -10.61
C GLY A 288 10.57 0.83 -11.38
N TYR A 289 11.26 -0.29 -11.13
CA TYR A 289 12.51 -0.65 -11.79
C TYR A 289 12.45 -2.02 -12.48
N PHE A 290 11.25 -2.56 -12.73
CA PHE A 290 11.07 -3.85 -13.41
C PHE A 290 11.83 -3.88 -14.75
N GLY A 291 12.82 -4.77 -14.87
CA GLY A 291 13.63 -4.94 -16.07
C GLY A 291 14.80 -3.97 -16.22
N ALA A 292 15.03 -3.06 -15.28
CA ALA A 292 16.25 -2.27 -15.25
C ALA A 292 17.40 -3.12 -14.69
N ALA A 293 18.41 -3.39 -15.50
CA ALA A 293 19.61 -4.09 -15.03
C ALA A 293 20.25 -3.30 -13.87
N GLY A 294 20.46 -3.97 -12.73
CA GLY A 294 21.16 -3.41 -11.57
C GLY A 294 20.31 -2.84 -10.44
N SER A 295 18.97 -2.87 -10.53
CA SER A 295 18.10 -2.48 -9.41
C SER A 295 17.84 -3.68 -8.48
N GLN A 296 18.84 -4.07 -7.68
CA GLN A 296 18.66 -5.02 -6.60
C GLN A 296 18.95 -4.37 -5.26
N VAL A 297 18.24 -4.76 -4.21
CA VAL A 297 18.55 -4.42 -2.82
C VAL A 297 18.84 -5.71 -2.07
N VAL A 298 19.84 -5.69 -1.20
CA VAL A 298 20.11 -6.78 -0.26
C VAL A 298 19.86 -6.22 1.14
N PHE A 299 18.96 -6.87 1.87
CA PHE A 299 18.64 -6.56 3.27
C PHE A 299 19.41 -7.50 4.18
N ASN A 300 20.00 -6.97 5.24
CA ASN A 300 20.63 -7.75 6.30
C ASN A 300 19.76 -7.67 7.56
N ILE A 301 19.31 -8.83 8.06
CA ILE A 301 18.45 -8.92 9.23
C ILE A 301 19.04 -9.96 10.19
N GLY A 302 19.71 -9.49 11.24
CA GLY A 302 20.22 -10.28 12.35
C GLY A 302 19.15 -10.64 13.37
N SER A 303 19.46 -11.60 14.22
CA SER A 303 18.64 -11.95 15.38
C SER A 303 18.68 -10.86 16.45
N SER A 304 17.62 -10.82 17.25
CA SER A 304 17.55 -9.94 18.41
C SER A 304 18.66 -10.27 19.40
N GLN A 305 19.29 -9.24 19.95
CA GLN A 305 20.23 -9.36 21.07
C GLN A 305 19.55 -9.04 22.42
N MET A 306 18.28 -8.63 22.40
CA MET A 306 17.51 -8.29 23.60
C MET A 306 16.38 -9.30 23.83
N TRP A 307 16.36 -9.92 25.01
CA TRP A 307 15.33 -10.90 25.37
C TRP A 307 13.90 -10.34 25.27
N SER A 308 13.72 -9.04 25.52
CA SER A 308 12.42 -8.35 25.42
C SER A 308 11.89 -8.26 23.99
N HIS A 309 12.75 -8.43 22.98
CA HIS A 309 12.39 -8.38 21.56
C HIS A 309 12.39 -9.75 20.88
N VAL A 310 12.45 -10.85 21.64
CA VAL A 310 12.46 -12.22 21.08
C VAL A 310 11.25 -12.48 20.15
N PHE A 311 10.09 -11.91 20.44
CA PHE A 311 8.90 -12.02 19.58
C PHE A 311 9.01 -11.21 18.29
N LEU A 312 9.89 -10.22 18.25
CA LEU A 312 10.20 -9.43 17.05
C LEU A 312 11.38 -10.02 16.27
N ASP A 313 11.98 -11.13 16.72
CA ASP A 313 13.09 -11.76 16.01
C ASP A 313 12.62 -12.36 14.68
N PHE A 314 12.92 -11.67 13.58
CA PHE A 314 12.59 -12.12 12.25
C PHE A 314 13.12 -13.52 11.93
N ASN A 315 14.38 -13.81 12.31
CA ASN A 315 15.04 -15.05 11.94
C ASN A 315 14.37 -16.27 12.57
N LEU A 316 13.89 -16.15 13.82
CA LEU A 316 13.19 -17.23 14.50
C LEU A 316 11.95 -17.69 13.71
N PHE A 317 11.07 -16.75 13.36
CA PHE A 317 9.83 -17.06 12.63
C PHE A 317 10.10 -17.41 11.16
N PHE A 318 11.10 -16.77 10.55
CA PHE A 318 11.45 -17.05 9.17
C PHE A 318 12.06 -18.44 8.99
N LEU A 319 12.91 -18.88 9.90
CA LEU A 319 13.45 -20.24 9.90
C LEU A 319 12.36 -21.28 10.12
N ALA A 320 11.45 -21.06 11.07
CA ALA A 320 10.29 -21.94 11.24
C ALA A 320 9.46 -22.05 9.95
N TYR A 321 9.21 -20.92 9.29
CA TYR A 321 8.55 -20.89 7.99
C TYR A 321 9.31 -21.70 6.92
N LEU A 322 10.64 -21.59 6.83
CA LEU A 322 11.45 -22.33 5.87
C LEU A 322 11.54 -23.84 6.17
N VAL A 323 11.48 -24.23 7.46
CA VAL A 323 11.37 -25.63 7.87
C VAL A 323 10.01 -26.20 7.47
N GLU A 324 8.91 -25.47 7.69
CA GLU A 324 7.57 -25.84 7.19
C GLU A 324 7.53 -25.93 5.65
N HIS A 325 8.28 -25.06 4.98
CA HIS A 325 8.49 -25.11 3.53
C HIS A 325 9.34 -26.32 3.09
N GLY A 326 10.05 -26.97 4.03
CA GLY A 326 11.03 -28.02 3.79
C GLY A 326 12.16 -27.57 2.87
N ALA A 327 12.53 -26.28 2.94
CA ALA A 327 13.45 -25.60 2.03
C ALA A 327 14.92 -25.74 2.42
N ILE A 328 15.21 -26.00 3.70
CA ILE A 328 16.58 -26.03 4.24
C ILE A 328 17.21 -27.41 4.02
N GLU A 329 18.44 -27.46 3.52
CA GLU A 329 19.21 -28.68 3.28
C GLU A 329 19.57 -29.39 4.60
N GLY A 330 19.26 -30.68 4.70
CA GLY A 330 19.57 -31.49 5.89
C GLY A 330 18.78 -31.15 7.14
N VAL A 331 17.77 -30.27 7.05
CA VAL A 331 16.88 -29.89 8.16
C VAL A 331 15.44 -30.17 7.75
N SER A 332 14.78 -31.00 8.53
CA SER A 332 13.37 -31.39 8.37
C SER A 332 12.50 -31.01 9.56
N THR A 333 13.11 -30.79 10.73
CA THR A 333 12.42 -30.41 11.97
C THR A 333 13.09 -29.21 12.65
N MET A 334 12.35 -28.54 13.54
CA MET A 334 12.91 -27.48 14.38
C MET A 334 13.99 -27.99 15.35
N GLU A 335 13.88 -29.23 15.80
CA GLU A 335 14.89 -29.84 16.68
C GLU A 335 16.23 -30.05 15.95
N GLU A 336 16.18 -30.50 14.69
CA GLU A 336 17.37 -30.61 13.83
C GLU A 336 18.01 -29.24 13.55
N LEU A 337 17.18 -28.20 13.37
CA LEU A 337 17.67 -26.84 13.19
C LEU A 337 18.38 -26.32 14.45
N ILE A 338 17.78 -26.51 15.62
CA ILE A 338 18.30 -26.01 16.91
C ILE A 338 19.59 -26.73 17.31
N ASN A 339 19.64 -28.05 17.11
CA ASN A 339 20.78 -28.89 17.48
C ASN A 339 21.84 -28.99 16.38
N GLY A 340 21.57 -28.43 15.19
CA GLY A 340 22.48 -28.44 14.05
C GLY A 340 23.71 -27.57 14.30
N ALA A 341 24.87 -28.02 13.80
CA ALA A 341 26.14 -27.28 13.85
C ALA A 341 26.46 -26.57 12.52
N GLN A 342 25.45 -26.35 11.67
CA GLN A 342 25.63 -25.78 10.34
C GLN A 342 25.80 -24.26 10.39
N SER A 343 26.99 -23.76 10.07
CA SER A 343 27.24 -22.31 10.01
C SER A 343 26.49 -21.61 8.87
N ASN A 344 26.15 -22.34 7.81
CA ASN A 344 25.43 -21.82 6.66
C ASN A 344 24.22 -22.72 6.38
N LEU A 345 23.02 -22.18 6.56
CA LEU A 345 21.79 -22.89 6.28
C LEU A 345 21.46 -22.70 4.79
N ARG A 346 21.77 -23.72 3.99
CA ARG A 346 21.59 -23.68 2.55
C ARG A 346 20.16 -24.04 2.17
N ILE A 347 19.62 -23.32 1.20
CA ILE A 347 18.38 -23.70 0.54
C ILE A 347 18.67 -24.88 -0.40
N LYS A 348 17.80 -25.89 -0.36
CA LYS A 348 17.84 -27.05 -1.27
C LYS A 348 17.87 -26.59 -2.73
N PRO A 349 18.86 -27.00 -3.55
CA PRO A 349 18.98 -26.54 -4.93
C PRO A 349 17.71 -26.74 -5.76
N GLU A 350 17.02 -27.87 -5.57
CA GLU A 350 15.79 -28.22 -6.27
C GLU A 350 14.58 -27.33 -5.91
N LYS A 351 14.65 -26.61 -4.78
CA LYS A 351 13.63 -25.66 -4.33
C LYS A 351 14.00 -24.20 -4.59
N GLY A 352 15.20 -23.93 -5.08
CA GLY A 352 15.70 -22.56 -5.23
C GLY A 352 14.79 -21.65 -6.06
N ASP A 353 14.09 -22.21 -7.06
CA ASP A 353 13.18 -21.48 -7.93
C ASP A 353 11.76 -21.29 -7.39
N GLU A 354 11.41 -21.94 -6.28
CA GLU A 354 10.09 -21.79 -5.65
C GLU A 354 9.92 -20.37 -5.09
N PRO A 355 8.68 -19.83 -5.09
CA PRO A 355 8.39 -18.53 -4.49
C PRO A 355 8.78 -18.48 -3.01
N LEU A 356 9.31 -17.34 -2.56
CA LEU A 356 9.59 -17.15 -1.14
C LEU A 356 8.31 -17.16 -0.31
N PHE A 357 7.26 -16.49 -0.78
CA PHE A 357 5.93 -16.47 -0.17
C PHE A 357 4.94 -17.20 -1.07
N CYS A 358 4.51 -18.37 -0.62
CA CYS A 358 3.63 -19.24 -1.37
C CYS A 358 2.16 -18.90 -1.13
N LYS A 359 1.33 -19.09 -2.16
CA LYS A 359 -0.11 -18.90 -2.07
C LYS A 359 -0.71 -19.90 -1.07
N THR A 360 -1.64 -19.47 -0.24
CA THR A 360 -2.37 -20.38 0.64
C THR A 360 -3.31 -21.27 -0.18
N LYS A 361 -3.34 -22.58 0.10
CA LYS A 361 -4.31 -23.50 -0.49
C LYS A 361 -5.74 -23.10 -0.12
N LEU A 362 -6.70 -23.48 -0.96
CA LEU A 362 -8.13 -23.27 -0.69
C LEU A 362 -8.49 -23.84 0.69
N GLY A 363 -9.20 -23.04 1.49
CA GLY A 363 -9.58 -23.40 2.86
C GLY A 363 -8.46 -23.29 3.90
N GLY A 364 -7.29 -22.70 3.55
CA GLY A 364 -6.23 -22.38 4.51
C GLY A 364 -5.38 -23.56 4.99
N ARG A 365 -5.56 -24.75 4.41
CA ARG A 365 -4.91 -25.99 4.87
C ARG A 365 -3.51 -26.22 4.26
N GLY A 366 -2.66 -25.20 4.35
CA GLY A 366 -1.27 -25.25 3.91
C GLY A 366 -0.95 -24.38 2.69
N LEU A 367 0.27 -24.53 2.18
CA LEU A 367 0.85 -23.69 1.14
C LEU A 367 0.89 -24.41 -0.22
N ASP A 368 0.58 -23.69 -1.28
CA ASP A 368 0.81 -24.08 -2.67
C ASP A 368 2.21 -23.62 -3.09
N MET A 369 3.18 -24.53 -2.98
CA MET A 369 4.60 -24.26 -3.25
C MET A 369 4.88 -23.88 -4.71
N SER A 370 3.93 -24.13 -5.62
CA SER A 370 4.11 -23.83 -7.04
C SER A 370 3.80 -22.39 -7.41
N SER A 371 3.03 -21.68 -6.58
CA SER A 371 2.44 -20.39 -6.92
C SER A 371 2.77 -19.33 -5.89
N PRO A 372 3.28 -18.14 -6.30
CA PRO A 372 3.51 -17.05 -5.37
C PRO A 372 2.20 -16.52 -4.79
N MET A 373 2.27 -16.01 -3.56
CA MET A 373 1.20 -15.20 -3.01
C MET A 373 1.16 -13.86 -3.76
N MET A 374 0.01 -13.54 -4.37
CA MET A 374 -0.21 -12.24 -5.00
C MET A 374 -0.11 -11.12 -3.96
N LEU A 375 0.27 -9.91 -4.37
CA LEU A 375 0.29 -8.72 -3.50
C LEU A 375 -1.02 -8.58 -2.70
N LYS A 376 -2.15 -8.72 -3.38
CA LYS A 376 -3.47 -8.63 -2.74
C LYS A 376 -3.60 -9.62 -1.58
N GLY A 377 -3.12 -10.85 -1.76
CA GLY A 377 -3.12 -11.88 -0.71
C GLY A 377 -2.23 -11.51 0.46
N LEU A 378 -1.02 -10.99 0.21
CA LEU A 378 -0.11 -10.51 1.28
C LEU A 378 -0.80 -9.44 2.13
N SER A 379 -1.40 -8.43 1.49
CA SER A 379 -2.11 -7.36 2.19
C SER A 379 -3.37 -7.84 2.92
N GLU A 380 -4.16 -8.74 2.31
CA GLU A 380 -5.37 -9.30 2.93
C GLU A 380 -5.04 -10.12 4.18
N VAL A 381 -3.97 -10.93 4.15
CA VAL A 381 -3.52 -11.68 5.33
C VAL A 381 -3.14 -10.73 6.46
N THR A 382 -2.35 -9.69 6.18
CA THR A 382 -1.98 -8.68 7.18
C THR A 382 -3.20 -7.92 7.72
N THR A 383 -4.16 -7.56 6.86
CA THR A 383 -5.37 -6.86 7.29
C THR A 383 -6.27 -7.75 8.16
N ALA A 384 -6.48 -9.00 7.76
CA ALA A 384 -7.29 -9.95 8.52
C ALA A 384 -6.73 -10.17 9.92
N ILE A 385 -5.40 -10.32 10.04
CA ILE A 385 -4.77 -10.56 11.33
C ILE A 385 -4.70 -9.32 12.23
N ALA A 386 -4.50 -8.13 11.64
CA ALA A 386 -4.59 -6.87 12.37
C ALA A 386 -6.01 -6.66 12.93
N GLN A 387 -7.05 -6.94 12.14
CA GLN A 387 -8.44 -6.88 12.60
C GLN A 387 -8.72 -7.90 13.70
N ALA A 388 -8.21 -9.13 13.57
CA ALA A 388 -8.33 -10.15 14.61
C ALA A 388 -7.63 -9.74 15.91
N ALA A 389 -6.57 -8.93 15.83
CA ALA A 389 -5.87 -8.35 16.97
C ALA A 389 -6.59 -7.13 17.59
N GLY A 390 -7.76 -6.76 17.05
CA GLY A 390 -8.54 -5.61 17.53
C GLY A 390 -8.12 -4.26 16.95
N LEU A 391 -7.15 -4.22 16.03
CA LEU A 391 -6.72 -3.00 15.35
C LEU A 391 -7.76 -2.59 14.28
N LEU A 392 -7.70 -1.33 13.82
CA LEU A 392 -8.60 -0.75 12.79
C LEU A 392 -8.49 -1.42 11.40
N GLY A 393 -7.74 -2.50 11.27
CA GLY A 393 -7.21 -3.03 10.02
C GLY A 393 -5.96 -2.29 9.58
N GLY A 394 -5.19 -2.90 8.69
CA GLY A 394 -3.94 -2.34 8.21
C GLY A 394 -3.35 -3.26 7.16
N SER A 395 -2.87 -2.70 6.06
CA SER A 395 -2.17 -3.48 5.05
C SER A 395 -0.68 -3.47 5.34
N THR A 396 0.07 -4.22 4.54
CA THR A 396 1.54 -4.22 4.54
C THR A 396 2.15 -2.82 4.35
N TYR A 397 1.37 -1.84 3.83
CA TYR A 397 1.79 -0.44 3.72
C TYR A 397 1.96 0.27 5.06
N CYS A 398 1.29 -0.18 6.12
CA CYS A 398 1.44 0.41 7.46
C CYS A 398 2.89 0.25 7.95
N TYR A 399 3.49 -0.91 7.71
CA TYR A 399 4.88 -1.20 8.03
C TYR A 399 5.87 -0.49 7.10
N HIS A 400 5.57 -0.42 5.79
CA HIS A 400 6.36 0.36 4.83
C HIS A 400 6.56 1.81 5.29
N ARG A 401 5.47 2.45 5.72
CA ARG A 401 5.51 3.82 6.26
C ARG A 401 6.25 3.91 7.59
N ASN A 402 6.08 2.91 8.46
CA ASN A 402 6.81 2.87 9.72
C ASN A 402 8.32 2.80 9.50
N ALA A 403 8.79 1.85 8.67
CA ALA A 403 10.19 1.72 8.30
C ALA A 403 10.74 3.03 7.71
N ALA A 404 9.99 3.66 6.81
CA ALA A 404 10.35 4.98 6.27
C ALA A 404 10.57 6.02 7.38
N ASN A 405 9.61 6.13 8.31
CA ASN A 405 9.64 7.11 9.40
C ASN A 405 10.78 6.83 10.38
N VAL A 406 10.93 5.59 10.84
CA VAL A 406 11.96 5.18 11.81
C VAL A 406 13.35 5.44 11.24
N VAL A 407 13.64 4.95 10.02
CA VAL A 407 14.94 5.14 9.39
C VAL A 407 15.20 6.62 9.09
N ALA A 408 14.17 7.37 8.66
CA ALA A 408 14.33 8.82 8.40
C ALA A 408 14.62 9.60 9.69
N ASN A 409 14.01 9.23 10.81
CA ASN A 409 14.23 9.88 12.09
C ASN A 409 15.61 9.56 12.68
N ILE A 410 16.10 8.33 12.52
CA ILE A 410 17.38 7.89 13.09
C ILE A 410 18.56 8.27 12.18
N MET A 411 18.48 7.95 10.89
CA MET A 411 19.60 8.03 9.94
C MET A 411 19.41 9.11 8.87
N GLY A 412 18.26 9.79 8.84
CA GLY A 412 17.93 10.81 7.86
C GLY A 412 17.25 10.27 6.60
N LYS A 413 16.68 11.18 5.82
CA LYS A 413 15.85 10.88 4.64
C LYS A 413 16.56 10.02 3.59
N ASP A 414 17.84 10.28 3.32
CA ASP A 414 18.60 9.54 2.31
C ASP A 414 18.74 8.05 2.65
N ALA A 415 18.93 7.72 3.93
CA ALA A 415 19.00 6.34 4.40
C ALA A 415 17.63 5.66 4.27
N ALA A 416 16.55 6.36 4.61
CA ALA A 416 15.20 5.86 4.40
C ALA A 416 14.94 5.56 2.92
N GLU A 417 15.27 6.49 2.02
CA GLU A 417 15.15 6.26 0.57
C GLU A 417 15.99 5.06 0.07
N MET A 418 17.12 4.75 0.71
CA MET A 418 17.91 3.56 0.40
C MET A 418 17.21 2.27 0.84
N VAL A 419 16.69 2.22 2.08
CA VAL A 419 15.97 1.06 2.62
C VAL A 419 14.70 0.78 1.82
N LEU A 420 13.95 1.83 1.48
CA LEU A 420 12.72 1.73 0.68
C LEU A 420 12.96 1.46 -0.81
N ALA A 421 14.23 1.40 -1.22
CA ALA A 421 14.65 1.24 -2.61
C ALA A 421 14.14 2.36 -3.55
N HIS A 422 14.03 3.57 -3.02
CA HIS A 422 13.56 4.78 -3.73
C HIS A 422 14.69 5.63 -4.29
N ARG A 423 15.90 5.51 -3.75
CA ARG A 423 17.01 6.39 -4.10
C ARG A 423 17.46 6.16 -5.55
N ARG A 424 17.52 7.24 -6.33
CA ARG A 424 18.01 7.22 -7.71
C ARG A 424 19.54 7.08 -7.74
N SER A 425 20.05 6.35 -8.73
CA SER A 425 21.47 6.12 -8.97
C SER A 425 22.26 7.42 -9.12
N GLY A 426 22.91 7.87 -8.03
CA GLY A 426 24.03 8.82 -8.03
C GLY A 426 25.39 8.11 -8.17
N SER A 427 26.48 8.86 -8.37
CA SER A 427 27.83 8.33 -8.64
C SER A 427 28.38 7.38 -7.55
N LEU A 428 27.93 7.53 -6.30
CA LEU A 428 28.33 6.69 -5.17
C LEU A 428 27.52 5.39 -5.03
N HIS A 429 26.43 5.20 -5.78
CA HIS A 429 25.62 3.98 -5.71
C HIS A 429 26.35 2.71 -6.13
N HIS A 430 27.39 2.84 -6.94
CA HIS A 430 28.22 1.70 -7.35
C HIS A 430 29.23 1.27 -6.28
N TYR A 431 29.47 2.11 -5.26
CA TYR A 431 30.47 1.85 -4.21
C TYR A 431 29.85 1.42 -2.88
N GLN A 432 28.54 1.64 -2.68
CA GLN A 432 27.82 1.20 -1.49
C GLN A 432 26.91 0.03 -1.84
N VAL A 433 27.03 -1.07 -1.10
CA VAL A 433 26.09 -2.20 -1.19
C VAL A 433 24.77 -1.83 -0.49
N GLN A 434 24.14 -0.74 -0.91
CA GLN A 434 22.80 -0.26 -0.51
C GLN A 434 22.42 -0.51 0.98
N ALA A 435 21.28 -1.16 1.23
CA ALA A 435 20.77 -1.44 2.57
C ALA A 435 21.55 -2.54 3.32
N THR A 436 22.51 -3.22 2.68
CA THR A 436 23.28 -4.33 3.28
C THR A 436 24.13 -3.87 4.46
N ASN A 437 24.49 -2.60 4.49
CA ASN A 437 25.30 -2.02 5.56
C ASN A 437 24.46 -1.59 6.78
N MET A 438 23.14 -1.75 6.73
CA MET A 438 22.23 -1.41 7.83
C MET A 438 21.80 -2.68 8.52
N GLU A 439 22.04 -2.76 9.83
CA GLU A 439 21.55 -3.86 10.66
C GLU A 439 20.12 -3.54 11.09
N LEU A 440 19.15 -4.01 10.30
CA LEU A 440 17.75 -3.55 10.38
C LEU A 440 17.07 -3.97 11.66
N MET A 441 17.43 -5.12 12.23
CA MET A 441 16.89 -5.56 13.52
C MET A 441 17.17 -4.52 14.60
N VAL A 442 18.45 -4.19 14.76
CA VAL A 442 18.95 -3.22 15.75
C VAL A 442 18.33 -1.84 15.52
N LEU A 443 18.27 -1.40 14.26
CA LEU A 443 17.75 -0.08 13.91
C LEU A 443 16.25 0.05 14.20
N MET A 444 15.46 -0.97 13.86
CA MET A 444 14.00 -0.92 13.94
C MET A 444 13.45 -1.18 15.34
N THR A 445 14.17 -1.91 16.19
CA THR A 445 13.78 -2.16 17.59
C THR A 445 14.51 -1.27 18.60
N GLY A 446 15.54 -0.56 18.17
CA GLY A 446 16.31 0.36 19.02
C GLY A 446 17.24 -0.35 20.00
N GLU A 447 17.75 -1.54 19.67
CA GLU A 447 18.63 -2.33 20.56
C GLU A 447 20.00 -1.69 20.79
N GLN A 448 20.39 -0.70 19.98
CA GLN A 448 21.59 0.11 20.17
C GLN A 448 21.22 1.58 20.39
N PRO A 449 20.92 1.98 21.64
CA PRO A 449 20.48 3.35 21.94
C PRO A 449 21.55 4.39 21.58
N ASP A 450 22.83 4.02 21.59
CA ASP A 450 23.94 4.91 21.22
C ASP A 450 23.90 5.37 19.75
N LEU A 451 23.20 4.64 18.88
CA LEU A 451 22.99 5.03 17.48
C LEU A 451 21.83 6.02 17.30
N ILE A 452 20.97 6.18 18.33
CA ILE A 452 19.76 6.98 18.25
C ILE A 452 19.97 8.30 18.95
N LEU A 453 19.85 9.40 18.20
CA LEU A 453 19.90 10.74 18.77
C LEU A 453 18.76 10.94 19.79
N PRO A 454 18.99 11.60 20.95
CA PRO A 454 17.95 11.77 21.97
C PRO A 454 16.64 12.41 21.46
N MET A 455 16.73 13.32 20.48
CA MET A 455 15.54 13.91 19.84
C MET A 455 14.78 12.90 18.98
N ALA A 456 15.49 12.02 18.26
CA ALA A 456 14.89 10.95 17.48
C ALA A 456 14.18 9.97 18.43
N GLN A 457 14.83 9.59 19.54
CA GLN A 457 14.24 8.74 20.57
C GLN A 457 12.95 9.34 21.13
N SER A 458 12.97 10.62 21.51
CA SER A 458 11.78 11.33 22.03
C SER A 458 10.63 11.35 21.01
N THR A 459 10.95 11.49 19.73
CA THR A 459 9.96 11.45 18.64
C THR A 459 9.36 10.05 18.49
N LEU A 460 10.18 9.01 18.56
CA LEU A 460 9.74 7.62 18.49
C LEU A 460 8.87 7.23 19.69
N ASP A 461 9.21 7.70 20.89
CA ASP A 461 8.43 7.44 22.10
C ASP A 461 7.06 8.12 22.05
N LEU A 462 6.98 9.36 21.54
CA LEU A 462 5.70 10.02 21.28
C LEU A 462 4.85 9.24 20.26
N GLN A 463 5.46 8.76 19.18
CA GLN A 463 4.77 7.92 18.18
C GLN A 463 4.24 6.62 18.79
N ARG A 464 4.98 5.98 19.71
CA ARG A 464 4.53 4.79 20.44
C ARG A 464 3.33 5.08 21.35
N MET A 465 3.30 6.24 22.00
CA MET A 465 2.18 6.64 22.86
C MET A 465 0.89 6.88 22.07
N ASP A 466 1.01 7.46 20.88
CA ASP A 466 -0.13 7.73 19.97
C ASP A 466 -0.52 6.50 19.12
N SER A 467 0.07 5.34 19.40
CA SER A 467 -0.05 4.16 18.55
C SER A 467 -1.45 3.51 18.63
N PRO A 468 -1.98 2.97 17.51
CA PRO A 468 -3.22 2.20 17.51
C PRO A 468 -3.27 1.05 18.52
N ALA A 469 -2.13 0.42 18.81
CA ALA A 469 -2.01 -0.67 19.79
C ALA A 469 -2.32 -0.19 21.21
N VAL A 470 -1.77 0.94 21.64
CA VAL A 470 -2.04 1.54 22.95
C VAL A 470 -3.53 1.86 23.09
N SER A 471 -4.11 2.50 22.06
CA SER A 471 -5.54 2.79 22.03
C SER A 471 -6.39 1.51 22.15
N THR A 472 -6.01 0.46 21.44
CA THR A 472 -6.70 -0.84 21.46
C THR A 472 -6.64 -1.50 22.84
N ILE A 473 -5.47 -1.50 23.48
CA ILE A 473 -5.27 -2.04 24.83
C ILE A 473 -6.11 -1.25 25.84
N LEU A 474 -6.07 0.09 25.80
CA LEU A 474 -6.87 0.93 26.69
C LEU A 474 -8.37 0.65 26.51
N CYS A 475 -8.87 0.59 25.27
CA CYS A 475 -10.27 0.25 24.99
C CYS A 475 -10.66 -1.13 25.55
N ALA A 476 -9.79 -2.13 25.42
CA ALA A 476 -10.02 -3.47 25.98
C ALA A 476 -10.06 -3.46 27.51
N MET A 477 -9.15 -2.71 28.16
CA MET A 477 -9.11 -2.56 29.63
C MET A 477 -10.37 -1.89 30.17
N TYR A 478 -10.83 -0.80 29.53
CA TYR A 478 -12.07 -0.12 29.93
C TYR A 478 -13.29 -1.01 29.74
N SER A 479 -13.38 -1.72 28.59
CA SER A 479 -14.52 -2.61 28.30
C SER A 479 -14.60 -3.77 29.31
N SER A 480 -13.46 -4.37 29.67
CA SER A 480 -13.39 -5.41 30.70
C SER A 480 -13.78 -4.91 32.08
N SER A 481 -13.37 -3.68 32.43
CA SER A 481 -13.73 -3.05 33.71
C SER A 481 -15.23 -2.74 33.78
N SER A 482 -15.82 -2.21 32.71
CA SER A 482 -17.27 -1.99 32.62
C SER A 482 -18.05 -3.31 32.73
N HIS A 483 -17.58 -4.37 32.08
CA HIS A 483 -18.20 -5.69 32.18
C HIS A 483 -18.12 -6.27 33.60
N ARG A 484 -16.98 -6.11 34.29
CA ARG A 484 -16.83 -6.51 35.70
C ARG A 484 -17.76 -5.72 36.62
N ILE A 485 -17.89 -4.41 36.43
CA ILE A 485 -18.82 -3.56 37.20
C ILE A 485 -20.27 -4.03 37.00
N LEU A 486 -20.68 -4.30 35.75
CA LEU A 486 -22.01 -4.83 35.46
C LEU A 486 -22.24 -6.21 36.10
N GLN A 487 -21.24 -7.10 36.06
CA GLN A 487 -21.32 -8.39 36.76
C GLN A 487 -21.45 -8.22 38.28
N MET A 488 -20.71 -7.30 38.88
CA MET A 488 -20.82 -7.01 40.33
C MET A 488 -22.18 -6.39 40.70
N GLN A 489 -22.74 -5.52 39.87
CA GLN A 489 -24.07 -4.93 40.07
C GLN A 489 -25.18 -5.99 39.94
N ASN A 490 -25.07 -6.88 38.96
CA ASN A 490 -25.99 -8.00 38.78
C ASN A 490 -25.88 -9.03 39.93
N ALA A 491 -24.67 -9.29 40.43
CA ALA A 491 -24.48 -10.14 41.61
C ALA A 491 -25.09 -9.53 42.89
N LYS A 492 -25.01 -8.21 43.07
CA LYS A 492 -25.67 -7.51 44.20
C LYS A 492 -27.19 -7.50 44.11
N THR A 493 -27.76 -7.48 42.90
CA THR A 493 -29.22 -7.52 42.70
C THR A 493 -29.79 -8.94 42.76
N LEU A 494 -28.97 -9.96 42.51
CA LEU A 494 -29.33 -11.38 42.63
C LEU A 494 -29.01 -11.99 44.00
N ALA A 495 -28.29 -11.28 44.87
CA ALA A 495 -28.15 -11.69 46.26
C ALA A 495 -29.55 -11.65 46.90
N PRO A 496 -30.10 -12.78 47.37
CA PRO A 496 -31.38 -12.78 48.07
C PRO A 496 -31.27 -11.81 49.25
N ALA A 497 -32.31 -11.04 49.51
CA ALA A 497 -32.44 -10.27 50.73
C ALA A 497 -32.39 -11.26 51.90
N SER A 498 -31.19 -11.55 52.39
CA SER A 498 -31.01 -12.28 53.62
C SER A 498 -31.58 -11.38 54.70
N ASP A 499 -32.67 -11.85 55.29
CA ASP A 499 -33.39 -11.21 56.38
C ASP A 499 -32.38 -10.66 57.41
N GLY A 500 -32.57 -9.39 57.75
CA GLY A 500 -31.65 -8.63 58.56
C GLY A 500 -31.38 -9.27 59.92
N GLU A 501 -30.14 -9.72 60.11
CA GLU A 501 -29.49 -9.66 61.41
C GLU A 501 -28.56 -8.45 61.38
N ASN A 502 -28.89 -7.44 62.21
CA ASN A 502 -28.01 -6.31 62.52
C ASN A 502 -26.72 -6.86 63.14
N LEU A 503 -25.65 -6.91 62.36
CA LEU A 503 -24.29 -7.05 62.87
C LEU A 503 -23.68 -5.65 62.92
N ASP A 504 -23.41 -5.20 64.14
CA ASP A 504 -22.72 -3.95 64.47
C ASP A 504 -21.43 -3.81 63.67
N LEU A 505 -21.36 -2.74 62.88
CA LEU A 505 -20.19 -2.33 62.11
C LEU A 505 -19.27 -1.49 63.00
N ASP A 506 -18.55 -2.14 63.90
CA ASP A 506 -17.34 -1.62 64.53
C ASP A 506 -16.23 -2.65 64.30
N GLU A 507 -15.52 -2.53 63.16
CA GLU A 507 -14.14 -2.99 62.89
C GLU A 507 -13.93 -3.20 61.38
N ALA A 508 -13.64 -2.11 60.65
CA ALA A 508 -13.03 -2.20 59.32
C ALA A 508 -12.25 -0.92 58.96
N GLU A 509 -11.42 -0.43 59.88
CA GLU A 509 -10.24 0.36 59.51
C GLU A 509 -9.01 -0.54 59.66
N GLY A 510 -8.63 -1.22 58.58
CA GLY A 510 -7.40 -1.99 58.55
C GLY A 510 -7.26 -2.84 57.30
N LEU A 511 -6.23 -2.52 56.49
CA LEU A 511 -5.70 -3.23 55.33
C LEU A 511 -6.40 -2.85 54.00
N GLY A 512 -5.73 -2.33 52.98
CA GLY A 512 -4.31 -2.38 52.65
C GLY A 512 -4.19 -2.63 51.16
#